data_AF-A0A154PJF5-F1
#
_entry.id   AF-A0A154PJF5-F1
#
_cell.length_a   1.000
_cell.length_b   1.000
_cell.length_c   1.000
_cell.angle_alpha   90.00
_cell.angle_beta   90.00
_cell.angle_gamma   90.00
#
_symmetry.space_group_name_H-M   'P 1'
#
loop_
_entity.id
_entity.type
_entity.pdbx_description
1 polymer ?
#
loop_
_entity_poly.entity_id
_entity_poly.type
_entity_poly.pdbx_seq_one_letter_code
_entity_poly.pdbx_strand_id
1 'polypeptide(L)'
;MSLIDRALLVMKRGAYHGNFGRVCRYFSTSFSGKQDELNNSIKKSVFISQSTDVFINLALEDWLYRNYNFARHHVLLLWRNDPCVVIGRHQNPWIEHNAQLAEKRGIVLVRRNSGGGTVYHDNGNLNLSFFTPRERYDRKYNLGIITRALYREWGVKADINKREDIVVEGEYKESFNVSGTAAKLGRPNAYHHCTLLVNVNKSALSLTLERKEDGIETNATSSTRSPVKNLIDVNSHICMNKLINAVGWEYLRTKALVLEDGGQDFIQCQKGFQYINPTEDWFPGM
;
A
#
# COMPACT_ATOMS: atom_id res chain seq x y z
N MET A 1 -33.12 -53.23 -35.46
CA MET A 1 -34.10 -53.32 -36.57
C MET A 1 -35.13 -52.22 -36.36
N SER A 2 -35.47 -51.30 -37.25
CA SER A 2 -35.32 -51.13 -38.70
C SER A 2 -35.73 -49.68 -38.99
N LEU A 3 -34.84 -48.88 -39.62
CA LEU A 3 -35.00 -48.23 -40.95
C LEU A 3 -36.14 -47.19 -41.04
N ILE A 4 -35.81 -45.90 -41.07
CA ILE A 4 -35.52 -45.05 -42.25
C ILE A 4 -36.80 -44.67 -43.00
N ASP A 5 -37.04 -43.36 -43.11
CA ASP A 5 -37.53 -42.78 -44.36
C ASP A 5 -36.91 -41.40 -44.64
N ARG A 6 -36.46 -41.27 -45.90
CA ARG A 6 -35.75 -40.16 -46.54
C ARG A 6 -36.75 -39.30 -47.32
N ALA A 7 -36.56 -37.98 -47.34
CA ALA A 7 -36.78 -37.14 -48.54
C ALA A 7 -36.07 -35.77 -48.33
N LEU A 8 -34.98 -35.49 -49.05
CA LEU A 8 -34.85 -34.89 -50.40
C LEU A 8 -34.89 -33.35 -50.45
N LEU A 9 -33.67 -32.81 -50.38
CA LEU A 9 -33.07 -31.65 -51.08
C LEU A 9 -33.97 -30.79 -52.00
N VAL A 10 -34.01 -29.47 -51.74
CA VAL A 10 -33.91 -28.42 -52.79
C VAL A 10 -33.15 -27.21 -52.23
N MET A 11 -31.97 -26.93 -52.79
CA MET A 11 -31.31 -25.62 -52.69
C MET A 11 -31.98 -24.62 -53.64
N LYS A 12 -32.36 -23.45 -53.13
CA LYS A 12 -32.46 -22.22 -53.95
C LYS A 12 -31.59 -21.14 -53.33
N ARG A 13 -30.67 -20.62 -54.15
CA ARG A 13 -29.83 -19.44 -53.86
C ARG A 13 -30.70 -18.19 -53.83
N GLY A 14 -30.40 -17.28 -52.91
CA GLY A 14 -30.89 -15.91 -52.88
C GLY A 14 -30.30 -15.17 -51.69
N ALA A 15 -29.24 -14.39 -51.93
CA ALA A 15 -28.61 -13.52 -50.95
C ALA A 15 -29.56 -12.39 -50.53
N TYR A 16 -29.52 -11.95 -49.25
CA TYR A 16 -29.56 -10.55 -48.82
C TYR A 16 -29.30 -10.46 -47.30
N HIS A 17 -28.60 -9.39 -46.90
CA HIS A 17 -28.03 -9.11 -45.58
C HIS A 17 -29.03 -9.01 -44.41
N GLY A 18 -28.58 -9.37 -43.21
CA GLY A 18 -29.21 -8.98 -41.95
C GLY A 18 -28.78 -9.83 -40.74
N ASN A 19 -27.69 -9.45 -40.06
CA ASN A 19 -27.25 -10.06 -38.80
C ASN A 19 -28.27 -9.75 -37.68
N PHE A 20 -29.10 -10.73 -37.31
CA PHE A 20 -29.87 -10.70 -36.06
C PHE A 20 -29.00 -11.22 -34.91
N GLY A 21 -28.24 -10.32 -34.28
CA GLY A 21 -27.60 -10.57 -32.99
C GLY A 21 -28.66 -10.57 -31.90
N ARG A 22 -28.77 -11.68 -31.16
CA ARG A 22 -29.54 -11.80 -29.92
C ARG A 22 -29.11 -10.69 -28.94
N VAL A 23 -30.01 -9.74 -28.66
CA VAL A 23 -29.87 -8.80 -27.55
C VAL A 23 -30.25 -9.54 -26.26
N CYS A 24 -29.26 -10.02 -25.52
CA CYS A 24 -29.45 -10.33 -24.10
C CYS A 24 -29.45 -9.01 -23.32
N ARG A 25 -30.64 -8.52 -22.97
CA ARG A 25 -30.80 -7.49 -21.94
C ARG A 25 -30.50 -8.13 -20.58
N TYR A 26 -29.29 -7.96 -20.07
CA TYR A 26 -29.02 -8.19 -18.66
C TYR A 26 -29.42 -6.93 -17.89
N PHE A 27 -30.45 -7.04 -17.06
CA PHE A 27 -30.81 -6.05 -16.05
C PHE A 27 -29.65 -5.93 -15.04
N SER A 28 -28.92 -4.81 -15.08
CA SER A 28 -27.86 -4.48 -14.12
C SER A 28 -28.30 -3.28 -13.27
N THR A 29 -29.11 -3.51 -12.23
CA THR A 29 -29.56 -2.40 -11.36
C THR A 29 -29.56 -2.72 -9.85
N SER A 30 -29.00 -3.84 -9.39
CA SER A 30 -29.02 -4.19 -7.95
C SER A 30 -27.65 -4.34 -7.27
N PHE A 31 -26.55 -4.40 -8.02
CA PHE A 31 -25.20 -4.58 -7.46
C PHE A 31 -24.51 -3.26 -7.10
N SER A 32 -24.65 -2.22 -7.93
CA SER A 32 -24.05 -0.90 -7.67
C SER A 32 -24.64 -0.23 -6.42
N GLY A 33 -25.96 -0.28 -6.26
CA GLY A 33 -26.65 0.34 -5.12
C GLY A 33 -26.19 -0.17 -3.76
N LYS A 34 -25.96 -1.49 -3.61
CA LYS A 34 -25.47 -2.08 -2.35
C LYS A 34 -24.01 -1.72 -2.04
N GLN A 35 -23.16 -1.62 -3.07
CA GLN A 35 -21.77 -1.20 -2.88
C GLN A 35 -21.68 0.28 -2.50
N ASP A 36 -22.50 1.14 -3.11
CA ASP A 36 -22.54 2.57 -2.77
C ASP A 36 -23.09 2.81 -1.36
N GLU A 37 -24.13 2.09 -0.93
CA GLU A 37 -24.63 2.13 0.45
C GLU A 37 -23.57 1.69 1.47
N LEU A 38 -22.85 0.59 1.17
CA LEU A 38 -21.79 0.10 2.04
C LEU A 38 -20.62 1.09 2.09
N ASN A 39 -20.22 1.66 0.95
CA ASN A 39 -19.18 2.69 0.85
C ASN A 39 -19.51 3.90 1.72
N ASN A 40 -20.75 4.38 1.67
CA ASN A 40 -21.19 5.55 2.44
C ASN A 40 -21.27 5.26 3.95
N SER A 41 -21.45 4.00 4.33
CA SER A 41 -21.46 3.58 5.74
C SER A 41 -20.06 3.54 6.38
N ILE A 42 -19.00 3.41 5.58
CA ILE A 42 -17.63 3.30 6.08
C ILE A 42 -17.04 4.70 6.26
N LYS A 43 -16.64 5.01 7.49
CA LYS A 43 -15.91 6.24 7.81
C LYS A 43 -14.41 6.02 7.69
N LYS A 44 -13.68 7.08 7.36
CA LYS A 44 -12.21 7.08 7.27
C LYS A 44 -11.59 8.11 8.20
N SER A 45 -10.43 7.76 8.75
CA SER A 45 -9.57 8.67 9.53
C SER A 45 -8.14 8.61 9.04
N VAL A 46 -7.45 9.73 9.14
CA VAL A 46 -6.00 9.81 8.99
C VAL A 46 -5.39 10.10 10.36
N PHE A 47 -4.59 9.18 10.86
CA PHE A 47 -3.83 9.32 12.09
C PHE A 47 -2.39 9.68 11.77
N ILE A 48 -1.84 10.67 12.46
CA ILE A 48 -0.44 11.07 12.32
C ILE A 48 0.25 10.82 13.66
N SER A 49 1.17 9.86 13.71
CA SER A 49 1.96 9.62 14.91
C SER A 49 2.91 10.80 15.17
N GLN A 50 2.95 11.25 16.42
CA GLN A 50 3.88 12.28 16.89
C GLN A 50 5.23 11.70 17.33
N SER A 51 5.34 10.38 17.48
CA SER A 51 6.59 9.72 17.86
C SER A 51 7.47 9.44 16.64
N THR A 52 8.79 9.57 16.83
CA THR A 52 9.83 9.12 15.89
C THR A 52 10.50 7.82 16.36
N ASP A 53 10.12 7.28 17.51
CA ASP A 53 10.64 6.01 17.99
C ASP A 53 9.97 4.85 17.25
N VAL A 54 10.79 4.02 16.59
CA VAL A 54 10.32 2.87 15.82
C VAL A 54 9.65 1.80 16.67
N PHE A 55 10.09 1.59 17.91
CA PHE A 55 9.49 0.61 18.81
C PHE A 55 8.07 1.05 19.19
N ILE A 56 7.91 2.31 19.57
CA ILE A 56 6.62 2.91 19.92
C ILE A 56 5.68 2.88 18.70
N ASN A 57 6.16 3.27 17.53
CA ASN A 57 5.32 3.30 16.34
C ASN A 57 4.88 1.90 15.86
N LEU A 58 5.76 0.89 15.97
CA LEU A 58 5.40 -0.51 15.68
C LEU A 58 4.44 -1.08 16.71
N ALA A 59 4.58 -0.69 17.99
CA ALA A 59 3.66 -1.06 19.04
C ALA A 59 2.28 -0.41 18.82
N LEU A 60 2.22 0.86 18.40
CA LEU A 60 0.99 1.52 17.98
C LEU A 60 0.33 0.79 16.79
N GLU A 61 1.11 0.41 15.78
CA GLU A 61 0.61 -0.36 14.63
C GLU A 61 -0.03 -1.69 15.08
N ASP A 62 0.63 -2.44 15.96
CA ASP A 62 0.11 -3.72 16.47
C ASP A 62 -1.08 -3.53 17.43
N TRP A 63 -1.09 -2.46 18.22
CA TRP A 63 -2.19 -2.12 19.11
C TRP A 63 -3.45 -1.80 18.30
N LEU A 64 -3.35 -0.93 17.29
CA LEU A 64 -4.47 -0.62 16.40
C LEU A 64 -4.97 -1.88 15.70
N TYR A 65 -4.06 -2.74 15.25
CA TYR A 65 -4.39 -4.00 14.61
C TYR A 65 -5.20 -4.94 15.52
N ARG A 66 -4.89 -5.00 16.82
CA ARG A 66 -5.55 -5.92 17.77
C ARG A 66 -6.82 -5.36 18.39
N ASN A 67 -6.83 -4.07 18.71
CA ASN A 67 -7.84 -3.48 19.59
C ASN A 67 -8.90 -2.65 18.84
N TYR A 68 -8.63 -2.23 17.60
CA TYR A 68 -9.54 -1.36 16.85
C TYR A 68 -10.53 -2.16 16.00
N ASN A 69 -11.77 -1.67 15.89
CA ASN A 69 -12.80 -2.27 15.03
C ASN A 69 -12.85 -1.59 13.66
N PHE A 70 -12.36 -2.29 12.64
CA PHE A 70 -12.29 -1.76 11.27
C PHE A 70 -13.55 -2.04 10.42
N ALA A 71 -14.60 -2.68 10.95
CA ALA A 71 -15.76 -3.11 10.16
C ALA A 71 -16.50 -1.96 9.44
N ARG A 72 -16.54 -0.78 10.07
CA ARG A 72 -17.15 0.45 9.52
C ARG A 72 -16.25 1.67 9.62
N HIS A 73 -14.99 1.48 9.98
CA HIS A 73 -14.04 2.56 10.13
C HIS A 73 -12.66 2.12 9.61
N HIS A 74 -12.23 2.65 8.47
CA HIS A 74 -10.89 2.39 7.96
C HIS A 74 -9.93 3.50 8.43
N VAL A 75 -8.69 3.13 8.72
CA VAL A 75 -7.69 4.05 9.26
C VAL A 75 -6.45 4.04 8.38
N LEU A 76 -5.94 5.23 8.08
CA LEU A 76 -4.60 5.42 7.55
C LEU A 76 -3.73 6.01 8.66
N LEU A 77 -2.72 5.27 9.10
CA LEU A 77 -1.69 5.77 10.01
C LEU A 77 -0.48 6.25 9.21
N LEU A 78 -0.08 7.50 9.41
CA LEU A 78 1.10 8.13 8.84
C LEU A 78 2.13 8.33 9.97
N TRP A 79 3.35 7.84 9.77
CA TRP A 79 4.36 7.83 10.81
C TRP A 79 5.77 7.85 10.22
N ARG A 80 6.74 8.28 11.01
CA ARG A 80 8.15 8.39 10.63
C ARG A 80 9.01 7.87 11.76
N ASN A 81 10.22 7.43 11.45
CA ASN A 81 11.14 6.93 12.47
C ASN A 81 12.47 7.64 12.36
N ASP A 82 13.13 7.77 13.50
CA ASP A 82 14.57 8.04 13.57
C ASP A 82 15.36 6.90 12.91
N PRO A 83 16.65 7.11 12.57
CA PRO A 83 17.45 6.15 11.83
C PRO A 83 17.38 4.71 12.37
N CYS A 84 16.77 3.81 11.60
CA CYS A 84 16.59 2.42 12.00
C CYS A 84 16.58 1.46 10.80
N VAL A 85 16.95 0.20 11.05
CA VAL A 85 16.76 -0.92 10.13
C VAL A 85 15.56 -1.73 10.58
N VAL A 86 14.59 -1.91 9.68
CA VAL A 86 13.39 -2.70 9.93
C VAL A 86 13.41 -3.98 9.11
N ILE A 87 13.60 -5.12 9.77
CA ILE A 87 13.58 -6.45 9.15
C ILE A 87 12.18 -7.07 9.22
N GLY A 88 11.83 -7.88 8.23
CA GLY A 88 10.61 -8.67 8.20
C GLY A 88 10.59 -9.78 9.26
N ARG A 89 9.39 -10.28 9.57
CA ARG A 89 9.15 -11.29 10.60
C ARG A 89 10.04 -12.54 10.49
N HIS A 90 10.31 -13.01 9.28
CA HIS A 90 10.99 -14.28 9.01
C HIS A 90 12.41 -14.12 8.45
N GLN A 91 13.04 -12.95 8.64
CA GLN A 91 14.38 -12.67 8.13
C GLN A 91 15.49 -12.93 9.15
N ASN A 92 16.69 -13.23 8.65
CA ASN A 92 17.89 -13.37 9.45
C ASN A 92 18.61 -12.01 9.54
N PRO A 93 18.72 -11.39 10.74
CA PRO A 93 19.33 -10.06 10.87
C PRO A 93 20.80 -10.04 10.44
N TRP A 94 21.58 -11.10 10.69
CA TRP A 94 23.02 -11.14 10.41
C TRP A 94 23.36 -11.05 8.90
N ILE A 95 22.44 -11.46 8.02
CA ILE A 95 22.64 -11.45 6.56
C ILE A 95 22.09 -10.16 5.93
N GLU A 96 21.13 -9.53 6.61
CA GLU A 96 20.28 -8.49 6.04
C GLU A 96 20.80 -7.07 6.25
N HIS A 97 21.68 -6.87 7.24
CA HIS A 97 22.26 -5.58 7.54
C HIS A 97 23.67 -5.69 8.11
N ASN A 98 24.42 -4.61 7.99
CA ASN A 98 25.74 -4.45 8.56
C ASN A 98 25.63 -4.06 10.05
N ALA A 99 25.58 -5.06 10.94
CA ALA A 99 25.42 -4.87 12.37
C ALA A 99 26.50 -3.96 12.99
N GLN A 100 27.76 -4.15 12.60
CA GLN A 100 28.88 -3.36 13.11
C GLN A 100 28.76 -1.87 12.75
N LEU A 101 28.34 -1.57 11.52
CA LEU A 101 28.13 -0.18 11.10
C LEU A 101 26.90 0.43 11.77
N ALA A 102 25.81 -0.34 11.88
CA ALA A 102 24.57 0.10 12.50
C ALA A 102 24.82 0.50 13.96
N GLU A 103 25.50 -0.35 14.73
CA GLU A 103 25.87 -0.09 16.13
C GLU A 103 26.75 1.17 16.25
N LYS A 104 27.80 1.29 15.42
CA LYS A 104 28.69 2.47 15.41
C LYS A 104 27.96 3.79 15.10
N ARG A 105 26.87 3.73 14.33
CA ARG A 105 26.07 4.90 13.94
C ARG A 105 24.83 5.11 14.82
N GLY A 106 24.63 4.28 15.84
CA GLY A 106 23.43 4.32 16.68
C GLY A 106 22.14 4.01 15.92
N ILE A 107 22.22 3.27 14.81
CA ILE A 107 21.06 2.85 14.02
C ILE A 107 20.49 1.61 14.66
N VAL A 108 19.25 1.70 15.15
CA VAL A 108 18.59 0.59 15.83
C VAL A 108 18.08 -0.46 14.84
N LEU A 109 18.19 -1.73 15.21
CA LEU A 109 17.60 -2.84 14.47
C LEU A 109 16.28 -3.24 15.11
N VAL A 110 15.22 -3.37 14.32
CA VAL A 110 13.91 -3.79 14.80
C VAL A 110 13.26 -4.77 13.84
N ARG A 111 12.50 -5.72 14.39
CA ARG A 111 11.73 -6.69 13.63
C ARG A 111 10.26 -6.32 13.66
N ARG A 112 9.65 -6.16 12.48
CA ARG A 112 8.20 -5.89 12.36
C ARG A 112 7.37 -7.17 12.38
N ASN A 113 6.08 -7.01 12.60
CA ASN A 113 5.13 -8.13 12.67
C ASN A 113 4.71 -8.68 11.28
N SER A 114 4.87 -7.90 10.21
CA SER A 114 4.60 -8.31 8.84
C SER A 114 5.79 -9.06 8.22
N GLY A 115 5.53 -9.81 7.15
CA GLY A 115 6.58 -10.44 6.33
C GLY A 115 7.31 -9.45 5.42
N GLY A 116 8.03 -9.96 4.43
CA GLY A 116 8.76 -9.17 3.42
C GLY A 116 10.24 -8.95 3.77
N GLY A 117 10.88 -8.05 3.02
CA GLY A 117 12.32 -7.76 3.10
C GLY A 117 12.71 -6.68 4.11
N THR A 118 13.98 -6.33 4.14
CA THR A 118 14.58 -5.35 5.04
C THR A 118 14.53 -3.97 4.42
N VAL A 119 14.19 -2.96 5.22
CA VAL A 119 14.19 -1.55 4.80
C VAL A 119 14.92 -0.69 5.82
N TYR A 120 15.50 0.41 5.34
CA TYR A 120 16.09 1.45 6.18
C TYR A 120 15.13 2.62 6.29
N HIS A 121 14.95 3.14 7.50
CA HIS A 121 14.19 4.36 7.74
C HIS A 121 15.10 5.44 8.30
N ASP A 122 14.76 6.68 7.98
CA ASP A 122 15.18 7.89 8.67
C ASP A 122 14.04 8.92 8.57
N ASN A 123 14.29 10.15 9.01
CA ASN A 123 13.30 11.24 8.96
C ASN A 123 12.87 11.65 7.53
N GLY A 124 13.61 11.21 6.51
CA GLY A 124 13.30 11.36 5.09
C GLY A 124 12.41 10.26 4.51
N ASN A 125 12.07 9.24 5.29
CA ASN A 125 11.16 8.15 4.92
C ASN A 125 9.79 8.31 5.59
N LEU A 126 8.72 8.31 4.80
CA LEU A 126 7.34 8.30 5.31
C LEU A 126 6.80 6.87 5.33
N ASN A 127 6.27 6.42 6.47
CA ASN A 127 5.57 5.15 6.59
C ASN A 127 4.06 5.37 6.58
N LEU A 128 3.34 4.50 5.89
CA LEU A 128 1.89 4.51 5.77
C LEU A 128 1.36 3.14 6.10
N SER A 129 0.44 3.03 7.06
CA SER A 129 -0.24 1.78 7.41
C SER A 129 -1.75 1.93 7.20
N PHE A 130 -2.30 1.17 6.26
CA PHE A 130 -3.71 1.12 5.91
C PHE A 130 -4.37 -0.04 6.65
N PHE A 131 -5.29 0.25 7.55
CA PHE A 131 -6.03 -0.74 8.33
C PHE A 131 -7.43 -0.96 7.77
N THR A 132 -7.76 -2.23 7.52
CA THR A 132 -9.07 -2.66 7.02
C THR A 132 -9.45 -4.03 7.59
N PRO A 133 -10.74 -4.42 7.52
CA PRO A 133 -11.12 -5.81 7.69
C PRO A 133 -10.43 -6.68 6.64
N ARG A 134 -10.14 -7.94 7.00
CA ARG A 134 -9.44 -8.89 6.12
C ARG A 134 -10.15 -9.09 4.78
N GLU A 135 -11.47 -9.03 4.78
CA GLU A 135 -12.33 -9.21 3.61
C GLU A 135 -12.21 -8.05 2.61
N ARG A 136 -11.75 -6.88 3.07
CA ARG A 136 -11.60 -5.65 2.28
C ARG A 136 -10.14 -5.27 2.09
N TYR A 137 -9.21 -6.19 2.37
CA TYR A 137 -7.80 -5.97 2.11
C TYR A 137 -7.56 -5.90 0.60
N ASP A 138 -7.12 -4.74 0.11
CA ASP A 138 -6.70 -4.54 -1.27
C ASP A 138 -5.45 -3.66 -1.29
N ARG A 139 -4.32 -4.26 -1.70
CA ARG A 139 -3.04 -3.55 -1.77
C ARG A 139 -3.01 -2.53 -2.91
N LYS A 140 -3.53 -2.90 -4.08
CA LYS A 140 -3.51 -2.04 -5.27
C LYS A 140 -4.37 -0.80 -5.08
N TYR A 141 -5.50 -0.94 -4.40
CA TYR A 141 -6.31 0.21 -3.98
C TYR A 141 -5.50 1.21 -3.14
N ASN A 142 -4.79 0.73 -2.11
CA ASN A 142 -3.98 1.58 -1.22
C ASN A 142 -2.85 2.28 -1.98
N LEU A 143 -2.15 1.56 -2.85
CA LEU A 143 -1.09 2.13 -3.68
C LEU A 143 -1.64 3.12 -4.72
N GLY A 144 -2.83 2.86 -5.25
CA GLY A 144 -3.53 3.75 -6.17
C GLY A 144 -3.89 5.10 -5.54
N ILE A 145 -4.19 5.13 -4.24
CA ILE A 145 -4.37 6.40 -3.50
C ILE A 145 -3.06 7.20 -3.49
N ILE A 146 -1.93 6.54 -3.23
CA ILE A 146 -0.63 7.21 -3.18
C ILE A 146 -0.23 7.74 -4.56
N THR A 147 -0.35 6.94 -5.62
CA THR A 147 0.01 7.38 -6.97
C THR A 147 -0.88 8.54 -7.44
N ARG A 148 -2.18 8.50 -7.13
CA ARG A 148 -3.10 9.62 -7.39
C ARG A 148 -2.72 10.88 -6.63
N ALA A 149 -2.34 10.78 -5.35
CA ALA A 149 -1.89 11.91 -4.56
C ALA A 149 -0.63 12.55 -5.16
N LEU A 150 0.34 11.73 -5.55
CA LEU A 150 1.59 12.19 -6.19
C LEU A 150 1.33 12.89 -7.51
N TYR A 151 0.46 12.32 -8.35
CA TYR A 151 0.10 12.91 -9.64
C TYR A 151 -0.68 14.21 -9.47
N ARG A 152 -1.65 14.26 -8.56
CA ARG A 152 -2.52 15.43 -8.38
C ARG A 152 -1.77 16.65 -7.85
N GLU A 153 -0.87 16.46 -6.89
CA GLU A 153 -0.19 17.57 -6.21
C GLU A 153 1.10 18.00 -6.95
N TRP A 154 1.82 17.06 -7.57
CA TRP A 154 3.13 17.33 -8.19
C TRP A 154 3.28 16.90 -9.64
N GLY A 155 2.25 16.31 -10.26
CA GLY A 155 2.34 15.78 -11.62
C GLY A 155 3.25 14.57 -11.75
N VAL A 156 3.67 13.95 -10.64
CA VAL A 156 4.57 12.80 -10.66
C VAL A 156 3.81 11.56 -11.15
N LYS A 157 4.24 11.03 -12.29
CA LYS A 157 3.72 9.77 -12.83
C LYS A 157 4.41 8.61 -12.13
N ALA A 158 3.65 7.90 -11.32
CA ALA A 158 4.12 6.74 -10.58
C ALA A 158 3.25 5.52 -10.92
N ASP A 159 3.88 4.40 -11.18
CA ASP A 159 3.23 3.15 -11.56
C ASP A 159 3.34 2.11 -10.43
N ILE A 160 2.43 1.15 -10.44
CA ILE A 160 2.45 0.01 -9.53
C ILE A 160 3.00 -1.20 -10.29
N ASN A 161 4.16 -1.71 -9.87
CA ASN A 161 4.80 -2.83 -10.53
C ASN A 161 4.09 -4.18 -10.19
N LYS A 162 4.55 -5.29 -10.79
CA LYS A 162 4.00 -6.64 -10.53
C LYS A 162 4.15 -7.12 -9.08
N ARG A 163 5.15 -6.61 -8.35
CA ARG A 163 5.37 -6.91 -6.93
C ARG A 163 4.54 -6.03 -6.01
N GLU A 164 3.75 -5.12 -6.58
CA GLU A 164 2.97 -4.12 -5.87
C GLU A 164 3.88 -3.16 -5.08
N ASP A 165 4.98 -2.73 -5.70
CA ASP A 165 5.75 -1.55 -5.28
C ASP A 165 5.39 -0.35 -6.15
N ILE A 166 5.60 0.87 -5.62
CA ILE A 166 5.49 2.10 -6.40
C ILE A 166 6.82 2.40 -7.06
N VAL A 167 6.78 2.56 -8.37
CA VAL A 167 7.94 2.90 -9.20
C VAL A 167 7.74 4.21 -9.93
N VAL A 168 8.84 4.91 -10.16
CA VAL A 168 8.89 6.09 -11.02
C VAL A 168 9.87 5.83 -12.15
N GLU A 169 9.50 6.23 -13.37
CA GLU A 169 10.40 6.14 -14.52
C GLU A 169 11.47 7.24 -14.40
N GLY A 170 12.74 6.83 -14.52
CA GLY A 170 13.88 7.74 -14.61
C GLY A 170 14.24 8.05 -16.04
N GLU A 171 15.40 8.69 -16.20
CA GLU A 171 16.01 8.85 -17.51
C GLU A 171 16.36 7.47 -18.09
N TYR A 172 16.36 7.34 -19.42
CA TYR A 172 16.70 6.10 -20.12
C TYR A 172 15.77 4.88 -19.86
N LYS A 173 14.51 5.11 -19.44
CA LYS A 173 13.50 4.07 -19.18
C LYS A 173 13.85 3.11 -18.04
N GLU A 174 14.74 3.50 -17.14
CA GLU A 174 14.99 2.75 -15.92
C GLU A 174 13.89 3.03 -14.90
N SER A 175 13.36 1.98 -14.26
CA SER A 175 12.34 2.10 -13.21
C SER A 175 12.98 2.08 -11.83
N PHE A 176 12.72 3.12 -11.03
CA PHE A 176 13.23 3.23 -9.66
C PHE A 176 12.12 3.01 -8.66
N ASN A 177 12.35 2.17 -7.66
CA ASN A 177 11.43 1.99 -6.53
C ASN A 177 11.47 3.24 -5.64
N VAL A 178 10.30 3.81 -5.36
CA VAL A 178 10.12 4.90 -4.37
C VAL A 178 9.40 4.41 -3.11
N SER A 179 8.86 3.18 -3.15
CA SER A 179 8.12 2.54 -2.07
C SER A 179 8.46 1.06 -1.98
N GLY A 180 8.49 0.53 -0.77
CA GLY A 180 8.43 -0.92 -0.51
C GLY A 180 7.20 -1.26 0.30
N THR A 181 6.58 -2.41 0.02
CA THR A 181 5.33 -2.83 0.67
C THR A 181 5.46 -4.11 1.49
N ALA A 182 4.67 -4.21 2.55
CA ALA A 182 4.47 -5.42 3.33
C ALA A 182 3.09 -5.40 3.99
N ALA A 183 2.62 -6.56 4.44
CA ALA A 183 1.28 -6.68 5.04
C ALA A 183 1.25 -7.74 6.13
N LYS A 184 0.33 -7.56 7.09
CA LYS A 184 -0.07 -8.56 8.07
C LYS A 184 -1.54 -8.88 7.86
N LEU A 185 -1.83 -10.14 7.58
CA LEU A 185 -3.17 -10.63 7.34
C LEU A 185 -3.55 -11.58 8.48
N GLY A 186 -4.59 -11.22 9.24
CA GLY A 186 -5.21 -12.13 10.21
C GLY A 186 -6.73 -12.03 10.14
N ARG A 187 -7.41 -12.68 11.08
CA ARG A 187 -8.87 -12.54 11.24
C ARG A 187 -9.13 -11.86 12.58
N PRO A 188 -10.02 -10.84 12.65
CA PRO A 188 -10.79 -10.25 11.55
C PRO A 188 -10.03 -9.16 10.76
N ASN A 189 -8.85 -8.74 11.22
CA ASN A 189 -8.18 -7.53 10.74
C ASN A 189 -7.01 -7.80 9.80
N ALA A 190 -6.75 -6.84 8.91
CA ALA A 190 -5.56 -6.79 8.08
C ALA A 190 -4.98 -5.37 8.09
N TYR A 191 -3.66 -5.27 7.93
CA TYR A 191 -3.04 -4.02 7.53
C TYR A 191 -2.07 -4.21 6.38
N HIS A 192 -2.03 -3.22 5.51
CA HIS A 192 -1.01 -3.03 4.49
C HIS A 192 -0.17 -1.84 4.89
N HIS A 193 1.14 -2.00 5.04
CA HIS A 193 2.02 -0.86 5.20
C HIS A 193 3.01 -0.73 4.06
N CYS A 194 3.43 0.51 3.83
CA CYS A 194 4.41 0.82 2.80
C CYS A 194 5.25 2.01 3.22
N THR A 195 6.45 2.08 2.64
CA THR A 195 7.37 3.19 2.80
C THR A 195 7.24 4.16 1.62
N LEU A 196 7.59 5.42 1.79
CA LEU A 196 7.78 6.38 0.71
C LEU A 196 9.09 7.14 0.95
N LEU A 197 10.04 6.95 0.04
CA LEU A 197 11.35 7.57 0.08
C LEU A 197 11.23 9.03 -0.35
N VAL A 198 11.09 9.95 0.60
CA VAL A 198 10.93 11.38 0.31
C VAL A 198 12.29 12.01 0.07
N ASN A 199 13.14 11.96 1.10
CA ASN A 199 14.51 12.49 1.09
C ASN A 199 15.39 11.66 2.04
N VAL A 200 15.44 10.35 1.80
CA VAL A 200 16.23 9.43 2.63
C VAL A 200 17.71 9.59 2.33
N ASN A 201 18.56 9.45 3.35
CA ASN A 201 20.00 9.36 3.16
C ASN A 201 20.37 8.05 2.45
N LYS A 202 20.42 8.08 1.11
CA LYS A 202 20.71 6.92 0.25
C LYS A 202 22.08 6.28 0.57
N SER A 203 23.07 7.07 0.96
CA SER A 203 24.38 6.55 1.36
C SER A 203 24.30 5.76 2.67
N ALA A 204 23.58 6.27 3.67
CA ALA A 204 23.33 5.54 4.91
C ALA A 204 22.53 4.27 4.65
N LEU A 205 21.47 4.34 3.83
CA LEU A 205 20.68 3.18 3.41
C LEU A 205 21.55 2.10 2.77
N SER A 206 22.33 2.44 1.75
CA SER A 206 23.15 1.46 1.02
C SER A 206 24.22 0.81 1.90
N LEU A 207 24.91 1.60 2.73
CA LEU A 207 25.96 1.08 3.62
C LEU A 207 25.40 0.21 4.75
N THR A 208 24.22 0.56 5.27
CA THR A 208 23.60 -0.16 6.38
C THR A 208 22.99 -1.49 5.92
N LEU A 209 22.44 -1.52 4.70
CA LEU A 209 21.86 -2.72 4.09
C LEU A 209 22.88 -3.51 3.26
N GLU A 210 24.16 -3.22 3.36
CA GLU A 210 25.23 -3.98 2.72
C GLU A 210 25.37 -5.35 3.41
N ARG A 211 25.42 -6.43 2.62
CA ARG A 211 25.69 -7.76 3.14
C ARG A 211 27.19 -7.88 3.38
N LYS A 212 27.59 -8.12 4.63
CA LYS A 212 29.00 -8.28 5.04
C LYS A 212 29.38 -9.71 5.42
N GLU A 213 28.43 -10.43 6.00
CA GLU A 213 28.66 -11.81 6.43
C GLU A 213 28.42 -12.77 5.24
N ASP A 214 29.49 -13.44 4.85
CA ASP A 214 29.48 -14.54 3.89
C ASP A 214 29.51 -15.88 4.63
N GLY A 215 29.01 -16.94 3.99
CA GLY A 215 29.05 -18.31 4.55
C GLY A 215 27.93 -18.67 5.54
N ILE A 216 26.99 -17.76 5.82
CA ILE A 216 25.78 -18.11 6.59
C ILE A 216 24.75 -18.76 5.67
N GLU A 217 24.53 -20.06 5.85
CA GLU A 217 23.44 -20.81 5.22
C GLU A 217 22.16 -20.71 6.05
N THR A 218 21.05 -20.29 5.45
CA THR A 218 19.78 -20.15 6.16
C THR A 218 18.58 -20.30 5.23
N ASN A 219 17.46 -20.75 5.81
CA ASN A 219 16.15 -20.80 5.14
C ASN A 219 15.30 -19.54 5.43
N ALA A 220 15.89 -18.52 6.07
CA ALA A 220 15.21 -17.26 6.34
C ALA A 220 14.83 -16.53 5.04
N THR A 221 13.79 -15.72 5.10
CA THR A 221 13.36 -14.91 3.95
C THR A 221 14.44 -13.88 3.59
N SER A 222 14.94 -13.93 2.35
CA SER A 222 15.91 -12.97 1.83
C SER A 222 15.26 -11.71 1.28
N SER A 223 15.93 -10.57 1.41
CA SER A 223 15.50 -9.34 0.74
C SER A 223 15.76 -9.34 -0.76
N THR A 224 14.84 -8.74 -1.52
CA THR A 224 15.02 -8.46 -2.94
C THR A 224 15.52 -7.04 -3.13
N ARG A 225 16.77 -6.88 -3.58
CA ARG A 225 17.34 -5.55 -3.86
C ARG A 225 16.69 -4.95 -5.11
N SER A 226 16.51 -3.64 -5.12
CA SER A 226 16.00 -2.89 -6.28
C SER A 226 16.60 -1.48 -6.26
N PRO A 227 16.84 -0.86 -7.43
CA PRO A 227 17.29 0.52 -7.49
C PRO A 227 16.23 1.43 -6.88
N VAL A 228 16.67 2.36 -6.03
CA VAL A 228 15.78 3.28 -5.31
C VAL A 228 16.03 4.72 -5.70
N LYS A 229 14.99 5.55 -5.64
CA LYS A 229 15.08 7.00 -5.88
C LYS A 229 14.26 7.75 -4.84
N ASN A 230 14.72 8.93 -4.44
CA ASN A 230 13.94 9.80 -3.57
C ASN A 230 12.92 10.58 -4.41
N LEU A 231 11.75 10.87 -3.85
CA LEU A 231 10.74 11.70 -4.49
C LEU A 231 11.27 13.12 -4.77
N ILE A 232 12.13 13.67 -3.90
CA ILE A 232 12.75 14.98 -4.15
C ILE A 232 13.68 14.99 -5.38
N ASP A 233 14.22 13.83 -5.77
CA ASP A 233 15.04 13.69 -6.99
C ASP A 233 14.18 13.67 -8.25
N VAL A 234 12.86 13.49 -8.11
CA VAL A 234 11.88 13.51 -9.21
C VAL A 234 11.21 14.88 -9.32
N ASN A 235 10.83 15.46 -8.17
CA ASN A 235 10.29 16.81 -8.09
C ASN A 235 10.78 17.49 -6.81
N SER A 236 11.59 18.53 -6.95
CA SER A 236 12.23 19.25 -5.84
C SER A 236 11.25 20.02 -4.95
N HIS A 237 9.99 20.22 -5.38
CA HIS A 237 8.96 20.87 -4.57
C HIS A 237 8.28 19.92 -3.56
N ILE A 238 8.59 18.61 -3.61
CA ILE A 238 8.08 17.64 -2.66
C ILE A 238 8.75 17.88 -1.31
N CYS A 239 7.94 18.00 -0.26
CA CYS A 239 8.42 18.03 1.12
C CYS A 239 7.51 17.20 2.01
N MET A 240 8.06 16.73 3.14
CA MET A 240 7.40 15.75 3.99
C MET A 240 5.99 16.19 4.45
N ASN A 241 5.85 17.42 4.93
CA ASN A 241 4.57 17.92 5.43
C ASN A 241 3.50 18.04 4.33
N LYS A 242 3.89 18.49 3.13
CA LYS A 242 2.97 18.52 1.98
C LYS A 242 2.60 17.11 1.53
N LEU A 243 3.53 16.15 1.57
CA LEU A 243 3.26 14.75 1.25
C LEU A 243 2.25 14.11 2.21
N ILE A 244 2.43 14.31 3.52
CA ILE A 244 1.48 13.86 4.55
C ILE A 244 0.08 14.40 4.26
N ASN A 245 -0.03 15.70 3.97
CA ASN A 245 -1.31 16.33 3.66
C ASN A 245 -1.91 15.80 2.35
N ALA A 246 -1.12 15.73 1.27
CA ALA A 246 -1.60 15.29 -0.04
C ALA A 246 -2.14 13.85 0.02
N VAL A 247 -1.38 12.93 0.63
CA VAL A 247 -1.82 11.54 0.77
C VAL A 247 -3.01 11.42 1.72
N GLY A 248 -3.02 12.14 2.84
CA GLY A 248 -4.14 12.11 3.78
C GLY A 248 -5.44 12.63 3.15
N TRP A 249 -5.40 13.73 2.40
CA TRP A 249 -6.58 14.26 1.70
C TRP A 249 -7.02 13.35 0.55
N GLU A 250 -6.09 12.78 -0.23
CA GLU A 250 -6.44 11.80 -1.27
C GLU A 250 -7.04 10.52 -0.65
N TYR A 251 -6.58 10.10 0.53
CA TYR A 251 -7.20 9.01 1.27
C TYR A 251 -8.62 9.36 1.72
N LEU A 252 -8.85 10.55 2.29
CA LEU A 252 -10.17 10.95 2.77
C LEU A 252 -11.19 11.17 1.65
N ARG A 253 -10.78 11.68 0.49
CA ARG A 253 -11.67 11.90 -0.66
C ARG A 253 -12.04 10.63 -1.42
N THR A 254 -11.18 9.60 -1.42
CA THR A 254 -11.39 8.40 -2.24
C THR A 254 -12.42 7.47 -1.59
N LYS A 255 -13.45 6.98 -2.30
CA LYS A 255 -14.43 6.03 -1.70
C LYS A 255 -13.74 4.79 -1.10
N ALA A 256 -14.28 4.23 -0.02
CA ALA A 256 -13.58 3.23 0.80
C ALA A 256 -13.29 1.88 0.09
N LEU A 257 -14.10 1.49 -0.89
CA LEU A 257 -14.00 0.19 -1.58
C LEU A 257 -13.68 0.33 -3.08
N VAL A 258 -13.67 1.54 -3.61
CA VAL A 258 -13.47 1.80 -5.05
C VAL A 258 -12.56 3.01 -5.20
N LEU A 259 -11.60 2.93 -6.12
CA LEU A 259 -10.64 4.01 -6.39
C LEU A 259 -11.27 5.17 -7.19
N GLU A 260 -12.31 5.76 -6.63
CA GLU A 260 -13.09 6.87 -7.18
C GLU A 260 -13.01 8.09 -6.27
N ASP A 261 -12.89 9.27 -6.88
CA ASP A 261 -12.93 10.54 -6.16
C ASP A 261 -14.37 10.85 -5.71
N GLY A 262 -14.60 10.90 -4.40
CA GLY A 262 -15.90 11.26 -3.82
C GLY A 262 -16.13 12.78 -3.74
N GLY A 263 -15.13 13.60 -4.05
CA GLY A 263 -15.24 15.06 -3.99
C GLY A 263 -15.28 15.63 -2.57
N GLN A 264 -15.55 16.92 -2.47
CA GLN A 264 -15.46 17.68 -1.21
C GLN A 264 -16.53 17.28 -0.19
N ASP A 265 -17.75 17.02 -0.65
CA ASP A 265 -18.87 16.61 0.22
C ASP A 265 -18.57 15.28 0.93
N PHE A 266 -17.88 14.38 0.24
CA PHE A 266 -17.47 13.11 0.82
C PHE A 266 -16.40 13.28 1.90
N ILE A 267 -15.49 14.25 1.75
CA ILE A 267 -14.46 14.58 2.74
C ILE A 267 -15.12 15.10 4.04
N GLN A 268 -16.11 15.98 3.92
CA GLN A 268 -16.84 16.52 5.08
C GLN A 268 -17.55 15.43 5.90
N CYS A 269 -17.92 14.33 5.25
CA CYS A 269 -18.50 13.16 5.90
C CYS A 269 -17.47 12.29 6.67
N GLN A 270 -16.17 12.54 6.54
CA GLN A 270 -15.11 11.73 7.18
C GLN A 270 -14.70 12.28 8.55
N LYS A 271 -13.98 11.47 9.33
CA LYS A 271 -13.48 11.87 10.66
C LYS A 271 -12.24 12.77 10.60
N GLY A 272 -11.64 12.96 9.42
CA GLY A 272 -10.52 13.88 9.21
C GLY A 272 -9.17 13.40 9.73
N PHE A 273 -8.28 14.36 9.96
CA PHE A 273 -6.93 14.16 10.49
C PHE A 273 -6.92 14.22 12.01
N GLN A 274 -6.14 13.35 12.65
CA GLN A 274 -5.91 13.34 14.08
C GLN A 274 -4.43 13.13 14.35
N TYR A 275 -3.84 14.02 15.16
CA TYR A 275 -2.51 13.79 15.70
C TYR A 275 -2.62 12.84 16.88
N ILE A 276 -1.80 11.80 16.86
CA ILE A 276 -1.83 10.72 17.82
C ILE A 276 -0.53 10.74 18.60
N ASN A 277 -0.65 10.80 19.93
CA ASN A 277 0.47 10.62 20.83
C ASN A 277 0.47 9.17 21.35
N PRO A 278 1.34 8.28 20.84
CA PRO A 278 1.36 6.86 21.21
C PRO A 278 1.93 6.66 22.62
N THR A 279 1.09 6.92 23.61
CA THR A 279 1.38 6.78 25.04
C THR A 279 0.40 5.81 25.68
N GLU A 280 0.77 5.27 26.82
CA GLU A 280 -0.08 4.35 27.60
C GLU A 280 -1.45 4.98 27.94
N ASP A 281 -1.50 6.29 28.18
CA ASP A 281 -2.74 7.02 28.46
C ASP A 281 -3.74 7.00 27.29
N TRP A 282 -3.22 7.05 26.05
CA TRP A 282 -4.04 7.06 24.84
C TRP A 282 -4.34 5.64 24.34
N PHE A 283 -3.40 4.72 24.57
CA PHE A 283 -3.45 3.34 24.09
C PHE A 283 -2.96 2.39 25.18
N PRO A 284 -3.82 2.05 26.15
CA PRO A 284 -3.43 1.21 27.26
C PRO A 284 -2.96 -0.19 26.81
N GLY A 285 -1.84 -0.65 27.37
CA GLY A 285 -1.23 -1.94 27.09
C GLY A 285 -0.38 -1.98 25.82
N MET A 286 0.23 -0.86 25.43
CA MET A 286 1.15 -0.77 24.28
C MET A 286 2.57 -1.20 24.67
#